data_AF-A0A7C4HL49-F1
#
_entry.id   AF-A0A7C4HL49-F1
#
_cell.length_a   1.000
_cell.length_b   1.000
_cell.length_c   1.000
_cell.angle_alpha   90.00
_cell.angle_beta   90.00
_cell.angle_gamma   90.00
#
_symmetry.space_group_name_H-M   'P 1'
#
loop_
_entity.id
_entity.type
_entity.pdbx_description
1 polymer ?
#
loop_
_entity_poly.entity_id
_entity_poly.type
_entity_poly.pdbx_seq_one_letter_code
_entity_poly.pdbx_strand_id
1 'polypeptide(L)'
;MAGKKGIVGIEAAIVLIAFVIVAAALAFVVLNMGMFTTQKSKEVMNQALNEASSALEVDGSVMAYVNDTGFVRAIYIPLKISPGQQAVDLSNDKVDVVIRLP
;
A
#
# COMPACT_ATOMS: atom_id res chain seq x y z
N MET A 1 -17.69 -51.59 50.31
CA MET A 1 -16.53 -51.04 49.59
C MET A 1 -16.77 -49.54 49.41
N ALA A 2 -16.26 -48.72 50.35
CA ALA A 2 -16.64 -47.32 50.47
C ALA A 2 -15.62 -46.39 49.77
N GLY A 3 -16.16 -45.56 48.86
CA GLY A 3 -15.70 -44.26 48.37
C GLY A 3 -14.21 -43.90 48.39
N LYS A 4 -13.54 -44.03 47.24
CA LYS A 4 -12.45 -43.13 46.83
C LYS A 4 -12.98 -42.16 45.77
N LYS A 5 -13.67 -41.11 46.22
CA LYS A 5 -13.95 -39.91 45.41
C LYS A 5 -13.36 -38.73 46.17
N GLY A 6 -12.10 -38.43 45.89
CA GLY A 6 -11.41 -37.29 46.47
C GLY A 6 -10.29 -36.88 45.54
N ILE A 7 -10.22 -35.56 45.27
CA ILE A 7 -9.08 -34.84 44.69
C ILE A 7 -8.94 -34.93 43.15
N VAL A 8 -9.81 -34.23 42.43
CA VAL A 8 -9.52 -33.79 41.02
C VAL A 8 -9.73 -32.28 40.82
N GLY A 9 -10.07 -31.55 41.90
CA GLY A 9 -10.44 -30.13 41.80
C GLY A 9 -9.25 -29.20 41.69
N ILE A 10 -8.15 -29.52 42.37
CA ILE A 10 -6.94 -28.69 42.33
C ILE A 10 -6.17 -28.90 41.03
N GLU A 11 -6.13 -30.13 40.51
CA GLU A 11 -5.56 -30.44 39.20
C GLU A 11 -6.32 -29.72 38.08
N ALA A 12 -7.66 -29.75 38.14
CA ALA A 12 -8.50 -29.01 37.19
C ALA A 12 -8.28 -27.49 37.28
N ALA A 13 -8.09 -26.93 38.49
CA ALA A 13 -7.82 -25.51 38.67
C ALA A 13 -6.46 -25.09 38.08
N ILE A 14 -5.41 -25.92 38.22
CA ILE A 14 -4.10 -25.65 37.64
C ILE A 14 -4.18 -25.66 36.10
N VAL A 15 -4.90 -26.63 35.53
CA VAL A 15 -5.14 -26.70 34.07
C VAL A 15 -5.92 -25.49 33.57
N LEU A 16 -6.93 -25.02 34.31
CA LEU A 16 -7.69 -23.81 34.00
C LEU A 16 -6.78 -22.57 33.94
N ILE A 17 -5.91 -22.38 34.93
CA ILE A 17 -4.98 -21.24 34.98
C ILE A 17 -4.02 -21.29 33.79
N ALA A 18 -3.43 -22.45 33.50
CA ALA A 18 -2.54 -22.62 32.36
C ALA A 18 -3.25 -22.31 31.03
N PHE A 19 -4.49 -22.76 30.87
CA PHE A 19 -5.29 -22.49 29.67
C PHE A 19 -5.58 -21.00 29.48
N VAL A 20 -5.95 -20.30 30.55
CA VAL A 20 -6.19 -18.85 30.51
C VAL A 20 -4.92 -18.07 30.17
N ILE A 21 -3.77 -18.47 30.70
CA ILE A 21 -2.48 -17.82 30.38
C ILE A 21 -2.14 -17.98 28.90
N VAL A 22 -2.29 -19.20 28.36
CA VAL A 22 -2.04 -19.46 26.92
C VAL A 22 -3.01 -18.66 26.05
N ALA A 23 -4.30 -18.60 26.43
CA ALA A 23 -5.29 -17.80 25.73
C ALA A 23 -4.95 -16.30 25.75
N ALA A 24 -4.53 -15.76 26.89
CA ALA A 24 -4.14 -14.36 27.04
C ALA A 24 -2.88 -14.02 26.21
N ALA A 25 -1.88 -14.89 26.23
CA ALA A 25 -0.67 -14.71 25.42
C ALA A 25 -0.98 -14.74 23.91
N LEU A 26 -1.82 -15.68 23.47
CA LEU A 26 -2.26 -15.76 22.08
C LEU A 26 -3.07 -14.53 21.66
N ALA A 27 -3.98 -14.07 22.51
CA ALA A 27 -4.77 -12.86 22.25
C ALA A 27 -3.87 -11.63 22.06
N PHE A 28 -2.82 -11.48 22.88
CA PHE A 28 -1.86 -10.38 22.73
C PHE A 28 -1.12 -10.44 21.40
N VAL A 29 -0.67 -11.62 20.96
CA VAL A 29 0.01 -11.79 19.66
C VAL A 29 -0.95 -11.46 18.51
N VAL A 30 -2.18 -11.98 18.56
CA VAL A 30 -3.20 -11.75 17.53
C VAL A 30 -3.58 -10.28 17.43
N LEU A 31 -3.72 -9.58 18.57
CA LEU A 31 -4.03 -8.14 18.56
C LEU A 31 -2.89 -7.32 17.95
N ASN A 32 -1.64 -7.59 18.30
CA ASN A 32 -0.50 -6.87 17.73
C ASN A 32 -0.36 -7.12 16.23
N MET A 33 -0.47 -8.37 15.80
CA MET A 33 -0.42 -8.72 14.38
C MET A 33 -1.63 -8.19 13.61
N GLY A 34 -2.81 -8.20 14.23
CA GLY A 34 -4.03 -7.63 13.69
C GLY A 34 -3.90 -6.12 13.49
N MET A 35 -3.44 -5.39 14.51
CA MET A 35 -3.19 -3.96 14.42
C MET A 35 -2.14 -3.63 13.36
N PHE A 36 -1.02 -4.38 13.33
CA PHE A 36 -0.01 -4.22 12.29
C PHE A 36 -0.58 -4.42 10.88
N THR A 37 -1.37 -5.48 10.69
CA THR A 37 -2.04 -5.75 9.40
C THR A 37 -2.98 -4.61 9.03
N THR A 38 -3.77 -4.08 9.96
CA THR A 38 -4.65 -2.93 9.67
C THR A 38 -3.89 -1.67 9.31
N GLN A 39 -2.76 -1.39 9.97
CA GLN A 39 -1.90 -0.25 9.63
C GLN A 39 -1.30 -0.44 8.24
N LYS A 40 -0.79 -1.64 7.93
CA LYS A 40 -0.26 -1.94 6.62
C LYS A 40 -1.32 -1.85 5.52
N SER A 41 -2.53 -2.34 5.78
CA SER A 41 -3.66 -2.19 4.85
C SER A 41 -4.01 -0.73 4.61
N LYS A 42 -3.98 0.14 5.63
CA LYS A 42 -4.19 1.58 5.45
C LYS A 42 -3.10 2.22 4.59
N GLU A 43 -1.84 1.85 4.81
CA GLU A 43 -0.72 2.33 4.00
C GLU A 43 -0.87 1.89 2.54
N VAL A 44 -1.16 0.61 2.30
CA VAL A 44 -1.38 0.07 0.96
C VAL A 44 -2.60 0.69 0.30
N MET A 45 -3.70 0.93 1.02
CA MET A 45 -4.88 1.62 0.47
C MET A 45 -4.53 3.04 0.02
N ASN A 46 -3.77 3.79 0.82
CA ASN A 46 -3.32 5.13 0.43
C ASN A 46 -2.38 5.07 -0.78
N GLN A 47 -1.41 4.14 -0.80
CA GLN A 47 -0.51 3.96 -1.94
C GLN A 47 -1.27 3.54 -3.20
N ALA A 48 -2.24 2.62 -3.10
CA ALA A 48 -3.06 2.18 -4.22
C ALA A 48 -3.96 3.31 -4.74
N LEU A 49 -4.54 4.10 -3.83
CA LEU A 49 -5.26 5.29 -4.22
C LEU A 49 -4.32 6.24 -4.96
N ASN A 50 -3.15 6.55 -4.41
CA ASN A 50 -2.18 7.44 -5.02
C ASN A 50 -1.75 6.95 -6.41
N GLU A 51 -1.48 5.65 -6.57
CA GLU A 51 -1.07 5.06 -7.85
C GLU A 51 -2.20 5.14 -8.89
N ALA A 52 -3.41 4.72 -8.53
CA ALA A 52 -4.58 4.76 -9.42
C ALA A 52 -4.94 6.19 -9.86
N SER A 53 -4.60 7.14 -9.02
CA SER A 53 -4.92 8.52 -9.15
C SER A 53 -3.80 9.21 -9.99
N SER A 54 -2.54 8.76 -9.89
CA SER A 54 -1.35 9.38 -10.52
C SER A 54 -1.29 9.33 -12.06
N ALA A 55 -2.41 9.05 -12.73
CA ALA A 55 -2.52 9.12 -14.17
C ALA A 55 -2.13 10.52 -14.68
N LEU A 56 -1.11 10.53 -15.52
CA LEU A 56 -0.70 11.68 -16.34
C LEU A 56 -1.59 11.72 -17.58
N GLU A 57 -2.23 12.86 -17.78
CA GLU A 57 -3.05 13.13 -18.96
C GLU A 57 -2.41 14.26 -19.77
N VAL A 58 -2.57 14.24 -21.09
CA VAL A 58 -2.15 15.34 -21.95
C VAL A 58 -3.20 16.44 -21.88
N ASP A 59 -2.83 17.61 -21.36
CA ASP A 59 -3.76 18.73 -21.18
C ASP A 59 -3.66 19.74 -22.32
N GLY A 60 -4.52 19.58 -23.32
CA GLY A 60 -4.61 20.47 -24.47
C GLY A 60 -3.93 19.95 -25.72
N SER A 61 -3.34 20.86 -26.51
CA SER A 61 -2.77 20.53 -27.82
C SER A 61 -1.25 20.37 -27.76
N VAL A 62 -0.75 19.30 -28.38
CA VAL A 62 0.68 19.08 -28.59
C VAL A 62 1.15 20.02 -29.71
N MET A 63 2.14 20.86 -29.41
CA MET A 63 2.67 21.83 -30.36
C MET A 63 4.08 21.45 -30.80
N ALA A 64 4.42 21.65 -32.07
CA ALA A 64 5.76 21.40 -32.60
C ALA A 64 6.35 22.70 -33.17
N TYR A 65 7.58 23.01 -32.78
CA TYR A 65 8.34 24.11 -33.34
C TYR A 65 9.12 23.62 -34.57
N VAL A 66 8.83 24.22 -35.71
CA VAL A 66 9.40 23.87 -37.02
C VAL A 66 10.40 24.95 -37.44
N ASN A 67 11.55 24.55 -37.96
CA ASN A 67 12.52 25.47 -38.54
C ASN A 67 12.10 25.92 -39.95
N ASP A 68 12.71 26.97 -40.49
CA ASP A 68 12.46 27.51 -41.84
C ASP A 68 12.66 26.47 -42.97
N THR A 69 13.38 25.39 -42.67
CA THR A 69 13.63 24.26 -43.58
C THR A 69 12.57 23.15 -43.52
N GLY A 70 11.55 23.28 -42.67
CA GLY A 70 10.46 22.30 -42.52
C GLY A 70 10.72 21.15 -41.54
N PHE A 71 11.88 21.13 -40.87
CA PHE A 71 12.20 20.11 -39.85
C PHE A 71 11.71 20.52 -38.45
N VAL A 72 11.14 19.55 -37.71
CA VAL A 72 10.71 19.74 -36.32
C VAL A 72 11.91 19.78 -35.40
N ARG A 73 12.09 20.88 -34.67
CA ARG A 73 13.21 21.12 -33.75
C ARG A 73 12.86 20.85 -32.29
N ALA A 74 11.61 21.08 -31.89
CA ALA A 74 11.14 20.82 -30.53
C ALA A 74 9.65 20.46 -30.54
N ILE A 75 9.24 19.60 -29.60
CA ILE A 75 7.83 19.29 -29.35
C ILE A 75 7.50 19.69 -27.92
N TYR A 76 6.39 20.39 -27.76
CA TYR A 76 5.81 20.80 -26.49
C TYR A 76 4.57 19.94 -26.22
N ILE A 77 4.64 19.09 -25.20
CA ILE A 77 3.54 18.24 -24.74
C ILE A 77 3.14 18.75 -23.35
N PRO A 78 2.00 19.45 -23.21
CA PRO A 78 1.49 19.81 -21.90
C PRO A 78 0.96 18.56 -21.19
N LEU A 79 1.54 18.23 -20.04
CA LEU A 79 1.08 17.15 -19.19
C LEU A 79 0.41 17.73 -17.95
N LYS A 80 -0.70 17.12 -17.54
CA LYS A 80 -1.42 17.43 -16.33
C LYS A 80 -1.59 16.17 -15.49
N ILE A 81 -1.51 16.36 -14.18
CA ILE A 81 -1.91 15.35 -13.22
C ILE A 81 -3.41 15.47 -12.97
N SER A 82 -4.07 14.33 -12.75
CA SER A 82 -5.48 14.33 -12.34
C SER A 82 -5.72 15.24 -11.10
N PRO A 83 -6.94 15.71 -10.82
CA PRO A 83 -7.21 16.47 -9.60
C PRO A 83 -7.09 15.58 -8.35
N GLY A 84 -6.47 16.08 -7.27
CA GLY A 84 -6.37 15.36 -5.98
C GLY A 84 -5.12 14.48 -5.80
N GLN A 85 -4.08 14.70 -6.61
CA GLN A 85 -2.96 13.76 -6.80
C GLN A 85 -1.68 14.15 -6.06
N GLN A 86 -0.83 13.14 -5.84
CA GLN A 86 0.57 13.36 -5.50
C GLN A 86 1.39 13.77 -6.73
N ALA A 87 2.47 14.51 -6.49
CA ALA A 87 3.40 14.93 -7.53
C ALA A 87 4.07 13.71 -8.19
N VAL A 88 4.07 13.67 -9.51
CA VAL A 88 4.82 12.68 -10.30
C VAL A 88 6.23 13.20 -10.52
N ASP A 89 7.23 12.36 -10.22
CA ASP A 89 8.65 12.70 -10.36
C ASP A 89 9.06 12.62 -11.84
N LEU A 90 9.37 13.77 -12.44
CA LEU A 90 9.82 13.89 -13.83
C LEU A 90 11.35 14.02 -13.97
N SER A 91 12.11 13.52 -12.98
CA SER A 91 13.57 13.49 -13.03
C SER A 91 14.09 12.62 -14.19
N ASN A 92 15.23 13.02 -14.76
CA ASN A 92 15.82 12.43 -15.97
C ASN A 92 16.15 10.92 -15.86
N ASP A 93 16.25 10.39 -14.64
CA ASP A 93 16.55 8.97 -14.40
C ASP A 93 15.30 8.07 -14.39
N LYS A 94 14.10 8.66 -14.33
CA LYS A 94 12.83 7.93 -14.18
C LYS A 94 11.87 8.10 -15.36
N VAL A 95 12.16 9.02 -16.27
CA VAL A 95 11.30 9.34 -17.41
C VAL A 95 12.10 9.19 -18.70
N ASP A 96 11.57 8.39 -19.62
CA ASP A 96 12.06 8.27 -20.99
C ASP A 96 11.00 8.80 -21.96
N VAL A 97 11.40 9.71 -22.85
CA VAL A 97 10.51 10.32 -23.85
C VAL A 97 11.13 10.09 -25.22
N VAL A 98 10.52 9.18 -25.99
CA VAL A 98 10.96 8.87 -27.36
C VAL A 98 10.00 9.49 -28.36
N ILE A 99 10.51 10.43 -29.16
CA ILE A 99 9.79 11.02 -30.29
C ILE A 99 10.44 10.50 -31.58
N ARG A 100 9.69 9.78 -32.40
CA ARG A 100 10.14 9.34 -33.72
C ARG A 100 9.65 10.30 -34.78
N LEU A 101 10.59 11.03 -35.40
CA LEU A 101 10.34 11.86 -36.57
C LEU A 101 10.63 11.06 -37.85
N PRO A 102 9.84 11.24 -38.92
CA PRO A 102 10.10 10.65 -40.24
C PRO A 102 11.28 11.32 -40.96
#